data_AF-A0A7R9LZG3-F1
#
_entry.id   AF-A0A7R9LZG3-F1
#
_cell.length_a   1.000
_cell.length_b   1.000
_cell.length_c   1.000
_cell.angle_alpha   90.00
_cell.angle_beta   90.00
_cell.angle_gamma   90.00
#
_symmetry.space_group_name_H-M   'P 1'
#
loop_
_entity.id
_entity.type
_entity.pdbx_description
1 polymer ?
#
loop_
_entity_poly.entity_id
_entity_poly.type
_entity_poly.pdbx_seq_one_letter_code
_entity_poly.pdbx_strand_id
1 'polypeptide(L)'
;MAPEIIGAQSGPFVRLDYSSSDLWAVGAIAYELFNGLNPFYPYPQRTQCLQSNSYDELQLPEPPIDMPPLIRALVLSFLSRNPNKRTQVTTGVNVCHICLHMSPSLIRKVLATNCHIKRSKLVFQWIKTLTMTTLSKRRTQFNSRELSQIE
;
A
#
# COMPACT_ATOMS: atom_id res chain seq x y z
N MET A 1 1.30 8.38 -15.12
CA MET A 1 1.21 7.08 -15.82
C MET A 1 2.48 6.30 -15.54
N ALA A 2 2.38 4.99 -15.28
CA ALA A 2 3.53 4.18 -14.87
C ALA A 2 4.63 4.11 -15.95
N PRO A 3 5.93 4.03 -15.57
CA PRO A 3 7.08 4.12 -16.47
C PRO A 3 7.08 3.07 -17.59
N GLU A 4 6.68 1.84 -17.29
CA GLU A 4 6.59 0.72 -18.22
C GLU A 4 5.50 0.90 -19.29
N ILE A 5 4.45 1.67 -18.98
CA ILE A 5 3.35 1.95 -19.92
C ILE A 5 3.71 3.13 -20.80
N ILE A 6 4.18 4.24 -20.22
CA ILE A 6 4.54 5.45 -20.98
C ILE A 6 5.81 5.26 -21.82
N GLY A 7 6.73 4.41 -21.37
CA GLY A 7 7.98 4.10 -22.08
C GLY A 7 7.86 3.01 -23.14
N ALA A 8 6.70 2.35 -23.26
CA ALA A 8 6.50 1.29 -24.23
C ALA A 8 6.47 1.83 -25.67
N GLN A 9 7.24 1.19 -26.55
CA GLN A 9 7.24 1.51 -27.98
C GLN A 9 6.26 0.59 -28.71
N SER A 10 5.46 1.11 -29.62
CA SER A 10 4.52 0.33 -30.42
C SER A 10 5.23 -0.65 -31.36
N GLY A 11 4.76 -1.90 -31.44
CA GLY A 11 5.26 -2.89 -32.39
C GLY A 11 4.36 -4.12 -32.48
N PRO A 12 4.49 -4.96 -33.53
CA PRO A 12 3.55 -6.05 -33.83
C PRO A 12 3.38 -7.10 -32.73
N PHE A 13 4.38 -7.24 -31.85
CA PHE A 13 4.41 -8.22 -30.75
C PHE A 13 4.62 -7.58 -29.38
N VAL A 14 4.53 -6.25 -29.30
CA VAL A 14 4.68 -5.54 -28.02
C VAL A 14 3.38 -5.68 -27.25
N ARG A 15 3.50 -6.04 -25.96
CA ARG A 15 2.38 -6.11 -25.02
C ARG A 15 2.60 -5.09 -23.92
N LEU A 16 1.54 -4.36 -23.59
CA LEU A 16 1.51 -3.46 -22.43
C LEU A 16 1.10 -4.28 -21.20
N ASP A 17 1.99 -4.38 -20.22
CA ASP A 17 1.71 -5.07 -18.97
C ASP A 17 1.23 -4.07 -17.90
N TYR A 18 -0.06 -4.13 -17.57
CA TYR A 18 -0.68 -3.28 -16.56
C TYR A 18 -0.66 -3.87 -15.16
N SER A 19 -0.14 -5.10 -14.98
CA SER A 19 -0.24 -5.89 -13.73
C SER A 19 0.21 -5.15 -12.45
N SER A 20 1.15 -4.23 -12.56
CA SER A 20 1.68 -3.43 -11.45
C SER A 20 1.68 -1.92 -11.72
N SER A 21 0.98 -1.49 -12.77
CA SER A 21 0.92 -0.08 -13.18
C SER A 21 0.13 0.78 -12.19
N ASP A 22 -0.99 0.25 -11.68
CA ASP A 22 -1.80 0.93 -10.66
C ASP A 22 -1.06 1.06 -9.33
N LEU A 23 -0.24 0.07 -8.96
CA LEU A 23 0.58 0.14 -7.74
C LEU A 23 1.53 1.34 -7.78
N TRP A 24 2.14 1.59 -8.94
CA TRP A 24 3.00 2.75 -9.13
C TRP A 24 2.23 4.06 -8.88
N ALA A 25 1.00 4.15 -9.41
CA ALA A 25 0.14 5.32 -9.19
C ALA A 25 -0.24 5.47 -7.70
N VAL A 26 -0.56 4.36 -7.02
CA VAL A 26 -0.81 4.33 -5.56
C VAL A 26 0.42 4.83 -4.79
N GLY A 27 1.63 4.45 -5.20
CA GLY A 27 2.87 4.95 -4.59
C GLY A 27 3.03 6.46 -4.71
N ALA A 28 2.67 7.04 -5.86
CA ALA A 28 2.69 8.49 -6.06
C ALA A 28 1.64 9.21 -5.19
N ILE A 29 0.41 8.68 -5.17
CA ILE A 29 -0.70 9.21 -4.35
C ILE A 29 -0.39 9.10 -2.85
N ALA A 30 0.37 8.07 -2.44
CA ALA A 30 0.74 7.89 -1.04
C ALA A 30 1.54 9.08 -0.48
N TYR A 31 2.29 9.82 -1.31
CA TYR A 31 2.91 11.07 -0.84
C TYR A 31 1.85 12.07 -0.38
N GLU A 32 0.78 12.26 -1.16
CA GLU A 32 -0.31 13.18 -0.83
C GLU A 32 -1.09 12.73 0.42
N LEU A 33 -1.32 11.42 0.58
CA LEU A 33 -2.02 10.87 1.74
C LEU A 33 -1.31 11.14 3.08
N PHE A 34 0.01 11.31 3.07
CA PHE A 34 0.81 11.62 4.25
C PHE A 34 1.27 13.08 4.28
N ASN A 35 0.46 14.01 3.76
CA ASN A 35 0.71 15.45 3.72
C ASN A 35 1.98 15.88 2.96
N GLY A 36 2.49 15.01 2.08
CA GLY A 36 3.57 15.33 1.16
C GLY A 36 3.04 15.86 -0.17
N LEU A 37 3.96 16.39 -0.98
CA LEU A 37 3.67 16.75 -2.37
C LEU A 37 3.96 15.56 -3.28
N ASN A 38 3.03 15.23 -4.17
CA ASN A 38 3.24 14.23 -5.21
C ASN A 38 4.51 14.55 -6.02
N PRO A 39 5.50 13.64 -6.12
CA PRO A 39 6.74 13.93 -6.84
C PRO A 39 6.54 14.23 -8.34
N PHE A 40 5.41 13.80 -8.91
CA PHE A 40 5.13 13.85 -10.36
C PHE A 40 4.14 14.95 -10.76
N TYR A 41 3.70 15.81 -9.83
CA TYR A 41 2.83 16.94 -10.15
C TYR A 41 3.58 18.27 -10.10
N PRO A 42 3.21 19.24 -10.96
CA PRO A 42 3.75 20.58 -10.90
C PRO A 42 3.16 21.32 -9.70
N TYR A 43 4.01 21.88 -8.84
CA TYR A 43 3.60 22.73 -7.72
C TYR A 43 4.29 24.10 -7.81
N PRO A 44 3.60 25.21 -7.50
CA PRO A 44 4.21 26.55 -7.53
C PRO A 44 5.45 26.68 -6.62
N GLN A 45 5.47 25.94 -5.51
CA GLN A 45 6.57 25.96 -4.55
C GLN A 45 7.76 25.06 -4.94
N ARG A 46 7.68 24.33 -6.06
CA ARG A 46 8.68 23.32 -6.45
C ARG A 46 9.16 23.55 -7.88
N THR A 47 10.46 23.83 -8.02
CA THR A 47 11.11 24.17 -9.30
C THR A 47 11.24 22.99 -10.28
N GLN A 48 11.21 21.75 -9.79
CA GLN A 48 11.31 20.55 -10.64
C GLN A 48 10.21 19.55 -10.31
N CYS A 49 9.45 19.18 -11.35
CA CYS A 49 8.48 18.10 -11.35
C CYS A 49 9.13 16.87 -12.00
N LEU A 50 9.10 15.72 -11.32
CA LEU A 50 9.62 14.49 -11.90
C LEU A 50 8.71 14.02 -13.04
N GLN A 51 9.32 13.50 -14.10
CA GLN A 51 8.60 12.92 -15.22
C GLN A 51 8.54 11.40 -15.06
N SER A 52 7.35 10.82 -15.15
CA SER A 52 7.18 9.38 -14.91
C SER A 52 7.93 8.50 -15.93
N ASN A 53 8.28 9.03 -17.11
CA ASN A 53 9.04 8.31 -18.13
C ASN A 53 10.56 8.27 -17.87
N SER A 54 11.14 9.25 -17.16
CA SER A 54 12.59 9.47 -17.10
C SER A 54 13.16 9.70 -15.71
N TYR A 55 12.32 9.85 -14.67
CA TYR A 55 12.80 10.03 -13.30
C TYR A 55 13.73 8.90 -12.86
N ASP A 56 14.69 9.20 -11.99
CA ASP A 56 15.47 8.20 -11.28
C ASP A 56 14.91 8.00 -9.86
N GLU A 57 15.01 6.78 -9.34
CA GLU A 57 14.51 6.42 -8.00
C GLU A 57 15.25 7.20 -6.90
N LEU A 58 16.51 7.59 -7.15
CA LEU A 58 17.30 8.45 -6.25
C LEU A 58 16.84 9.91 -6.22
N GLN A 59 16.08 10.35 -7.23
CA GLN A 59 15.54 11.72 -7.29
C GLN A 59 14.21 11.84 -6.53
N LEU A 60 13.66 10.72 -6.04
CA LEU A 60 12.43 10.76 -5.24
C LEU A 60 12.70 11.51 -3.93
N PRO A 61 11.81 12.44 -3.54
CA PRO A 61 11.93 13.09 -2.25
C PRO A 61 11.82 12.09 -1.11
N GLU A 62 12.48 12.41 0.00
CA GLU A 62 12.31 11.65 1.22
C GLU A 62 10.82 11.57 1.60
N PRO A 63 10.32 10.37 1.92
CA PRO A 63 8.92 10.20 2.29
C PRO A 63 8.58 10.98 3.56
N PRO A 64 7.34 11.49 3.72
CA PRO A 64 6.94 12.30 4.86
C PRO A 64 7.22 11.63 6.21
N ILE A 65 7.56 12.43 7.22
CA ILE A 65 7.94 11.95 8.57
C ILE A 65 6.81 11.16 9.24
N ASP A 66 5.55 11.52 8.96
CA ASP A 66 4.37 10.85 9.51
C ASP A 66 4.15 9.44 8.95
N MET A 67 4.85 9.07 7.88
CA MET A 67 4.72 7.77 7.25
C MET A 67 5.47 6.69 8.05
N PRO A 68 4.79 5.62 8.53
CA PRO A 68 5.44 4.55 9.26
C PRO A 68 6.57 3.90 8.44
N PRO A 69 7.69 3.46 9.06
CA PRO A 69 8.85 2.95 8.32
C PRO A 69 8.54 1.81 7.34
N LEU A 70 7.60 0.93 7.69
CA LEU A 70 7.19 -0.18 6.81
C LEU A 70 6.40 0.30 5.60
N ILE A 71 5.50 1.28 5.79
CA ILE A 71 4.74 1.91 4.70
C ILE A 71 5.69 2.70 3.79
N ARG A 72 6.66 3.39 4.37
CA ARG A 72 7.72 4.08 3.62
C ARG A 72 8.49 3.14 2.69
N ALA A 73 8.95 2.00 3.20
CA ALA A 73 9.61 0.99 2.38
C ALA A 73 8.69 0.44 1.28
N LEU A 74 7.40 0.28 1.58
CA LEU A 74 6.40 -0.18 0.62
C LEU A 74 6.16 0.84 -0.50
N VAL A 75 6.01 2.12 -0.17
CA VAL A 75 5.83 3.20 -1.14
C VAL A 75 7.03 3.32 -2.08
N LEU A 76 8.25 3.26 -1.53
CA LEU A 76 9.46 3.25 -2.36
C LEU A 76 9.52 2.03 -3.29
N SER A 77 9.09 0.86 -2.80
CA SER A 77 8.97 -0.34 -3.65
C SER A 77 7.91 -0.19 -4.75
N PHE A 78 6.79 0.48 -4.49
CA PHE A 78 5.77 0.76 -5.51
C PHE A 78 6.28 1.71 -6.59
N LEU A 79 7.11 2.69 -6.21
CA LEU A 79 7.70 3.66 -7.12
C LEU A 79 8.96 3.16 -7.85
N SER A 80 9.30 1.87 -7.74
CA SER A 80 10.37 1.29 -8.56
C SER A 80 10.01 1.33 -10.04
N ARG A 81 10.95 1.78 -10.89
CA ARG A 81 10.73 1.86 -12.35
C ARG A 81 10.53 0.49 -12.97
N ASN A 82 11.36 -0.47 -12.56
CA ASN A 82 11.24 -1.84 -13.03
C ASN A 82 10.05 -2.54 -12.34
N PRO A 83 9.00 -2.95 -13.09
CA PRO A 83 7.83 -3.61 -12.50
C PRO A 83 8.20 -4.92 -11.77
N ASN A 84 9.25 -5.62 -12.19
CA ASN A 84 9.70 -6.86 -11.53
C ASN A 84 10.32 -6.63 -10.15
N LYS A 85 10.79 -5.41 -9.85
CA LYS A 85 11.29 -5.03 -8.53
C LYS A 85 10.17 -4.56 -7.60
N ARG A 86 8.98 -4.26 -8.14
CA ARG A 86 7.84 -3.85 -7.33
C ARG A 86 7.32 -5.03 -6.53
N THR A 87 6.87 -4.73 -5.32
CA THR A 87 6.14 -5.69 -4.51
C THR A 87 4.84 -6.08 -5.22
N GLN A 88 4.49 -7.37 -5.14
CA GLN A 88 3.21 -7.85 -5.66
C GLN A 88 2.05 -7.18 -4.93
N VAL A 89 0.95 -6.93 -5.66
CA VAL A 89 -0.26 -6.26 -5.14
C VAL A 89 -0.75 -6.94 -3.86
N THR A 90 -0.84 -8.27 -3.88
CA THR A 90 -1.29 -9.08 -2.75
C THR A 90 -0.41 -8.88 -1.51
N THR A 91 0.91 -8.87 -1.69
CA THR A 91 1.87 -8.63 -0.61
C THR A 91 1.74 -7.23 -0.04
N GLY A 92 1.63 -6.20 -0.89
CA GLY A 92 1.46 -4.81 -0.46
C GLY A 92 0.19 -4.60 0.36
N VAL A 93 -0.94 -5.14 -0.12
CA VAL A 93 -2.23 -5.10 0.61
C VAL A 93 -2.11 -5.82 1.96
N ASN A 94 -1.49 -7.00 1.99
CA ASN A 94 -1.29 -7.74 3.24
C ASN A 94 -0.44 -6.97 4.25
N VAL A 95 0.61 -6.29 3.80
CA VAL A 95 1.43 -5.42 4.65
C VAL A 95 0.58 -4.29 5.25
N CYS A 96 -0.22 -3.60 4.43
CA CYS A 96 -1.14 -2.56 4.90
C CYS A 96 -2.14 -3.11 5.93
N HIS A 97 -2.76 -4.26 5.66
CA HIS A 97 -3.68 -4.91 6.60
C HIS A 97 -3.03 -5.27 7.93
N ILE A 98 -1.80 -5.79 7.91
CA ILE A 98 -1.04 -6.11 9.13
C ILE A 98 -0.74 -4.83 9.90
N CYS A 99 -0.29 -3.76 9.24
CA CYS A 99 -0.03 -2.46 9.87
C CYS A 99 -1.26 -1.89 10.56
N LEU A 100 -2.45 -2.03 9.96
CA LEU A 100 -3.69 -1.45 10.47
C LEU A 100 -4.33 -2.28 11.59
N HIS A 101 -4.29 -3.61 11.48
CA HIS A 101 -5.15 -4.49 12.29
C HIS A 101 -4.39 -5.44 13.22
N MET A 102 -3.08 -5.59 13.06
CA MET A 102 -2.29 -6.46 13.92
C MET A 102 -1.59 -5.63 15.01
N SER A 103 -1.62 -6.10 16.26
CA SER A 103 -0.92 -5.41 17.34
C SER A 103 0.60 -5.55 17.20
N PRO A 104 1.40 -4.53 17.56
CA PRO A 104 2.86 -4.60 17.48
C PRO A 104 3.49 -5.76 18.28
N SER A 105 2.87 -6.13 19.41
CA SER A 105 3.29 -7.27 20.23
C SER A 105 3.11 -8.60 19.51
N LEU A 106 2.01 -8.76 18.77
CA LEU A 106 1.75 -9.95 17.98
C LEU A 106 2.68 -10.03 16.76
N ILE A 107 2.92 -8.91 16.07
CA ILE A 107 3.88 -8.85 14.95
C ILE A 107 5.25 -9.35 15.42
N ARG A 108 5.76 -8.82 16.54
CA ARG A 108 7.05 -9.23 17.12
C ARG A 108 7.08 -10.72 17.46
N LYS A 109 5.99 -11.25 18.01
CA LYS A 109 5.86 -12.67 18.36
C LYS A 109 5.86 -13.58 17.11
N VAL A 110 5.17 -13.16 16.04
CA VAL A 110 5.14 -13.88 14.76
C VAL A 110 6.53 -13.91 14.13
N LEU A 111 7.23 -12.77 14.12
CA LEU A 111 8.59 -12.65 13.56
C LEU A 111 9.63 -13.44 14.36
N ALA A 112 9.51 -13.49 15.69
CA ALA A 112 10.40 -14.28 16.55
C ALA A 112 10.18 -15.80 16.45
N THR A 113 9.07 -16.24 15.87
CA THR A 113 8.69 -17.67 15.82
C THR A 113 9.25 -18.35 14.57
N ASN A 114 10.37 -19.09 14.74
CA ASN A 114 11.02 -19.82 13.65
C ASN A 114 10.21 -21.04 13.14
N CYS A 115 9.35 -21.62 13.98
CA CYS A 115 8.52 -22.77 13.60
C CYS A 115 7.32 -22.34 12.75
N HIS A 116 7.28 -22.77 11.48
CA HIS A 116 6.22 -22.43 10.52
C HIS A 116 4.81 -22.77 11.02
N ILE A 117 4.64 -23.94 11.66
CA ILE A 117 3.36 -24.39 12.20
C ILE A 117 2.88 -23.47 13.31
N LYS A 118 3.76 -23.11 14.25
CA LYS A 118 3.42 -22.21 15.36
C LYS A 118 3.08 -20.81 14.85
N ARG A 119 3.84 -20.32 13.87
CA ARG A 119 3.58 -19.03 13.20
C ARG A 119 2.19 -19.00 12.55
N SER A 120 1.88 -20.04 11.76
CA SER A 120 0.59 -20.17 11.08
C SER A 120 -0.57 -20.17 12.09
N LYS A 121 -0.44 -20.91 13.21
CA LYS A 121 -1.46 -20.92 14.28
C LYS A 121 -1.72 -19.52 14.85
N LEU A 122 -0.67 -18.72 15.09
CA LEU A 122 -0.81 -17.35 15.58
C LEU A 122 -1.56 -16.46 14.59
N VAL A 123 -1.22 -16.55 13.30
CA VAL A 123 -1.88 -15.80 12.23
C VAL A 123 -3.36 -16.21 12.12
N PHE A 124 -3.66 -17.52 12.10
CA PHE A 124 -5.04 -17.99 12.08
C PHE A 124 -5.84 -17.53 13.28
N GLN A 125 -5.25 -17.56 14.48
CA GLN A 125 -5.92 -17.08 15.68
C GLN A 125 -6.21 -15.58 15.61
N TRP A 126 -5.28 -14.78 15.07
CA TRP A 126 -5.52 -13.37 14.83
C TRP A 126 -6.64 -13.11 13.83
N ILE A 127 -6.66 -13.82 12.69
CA ILE A 127 -7.73 -13.70 11.69
C ILE A 127 -9.09 -14.07 12.32
N LYS A 128 -9.15 -15.11 13.16
CA LYS A 128 -10.37 -15.47 13.91
C LYS A 128 -10.83 -14.34 14.84
N THR A 129 -9.92 -13.73 15.58
CA THR A 129 -10.27 -12.59 16.44
C THR A 129 -10.73 -11.38 15.63
N LEU A 130 -10.04 -11.08 14.51
CA LEU A 130 -10.40 -9.97 13.64
C LEU A 130 -11.81 -10.15 13.07
N THR A 131 -12.12 -11.33 12.52
CA THR A 131 -13.46 -11.64 12.00
C THR A 131 -14.55 -11.63 13.07
N MET A 132 -14.26 -12.15 14.27
CA MET A 132 -15.23 -12.12 15.38
C MET A 132 -15.52 -10.68 15.83
N THR A 133 -14.50 -9.84 15.92
CA THR A 133 -14.67 -8.44 16.34
C THR A 133 -15.42 -7.61 15.30
N THR A 134 -15.14 -7.81 14.00
CA THR A 134 -15.88 -7.11 12.93
C THR A 134 -17.34 -7.54 12.88
N LEU A 135 -17.63 -8.83 13.01
CA LEU A 135 -18.99 -9.35 13.05
C LEU A 135 -19.77 -8.85 14.29
N SER A 136 -19.12 -8.86 15.45
CA SER A 136 -19.74 -8.40 16.71
C SER A 136 -20.04 -6.90 16.67
N LYS A 137 -19.11 -6.07 16.17
CA LYS A 137 -19.32 -4.62 15.98
C LYS A 137 -20.44 -4.32 14.99
N ARG A 138 -20.55 -5.11 13.92
CA ARG A 138 -21.66 -4.96 12.95
C ARG A 138 -23.00 -5.24 13.63
N ARG A 139 -23.09 -6.33 14.39
CA ARG A 139 -24.33 -6.70 15.11
C ARG A 139 -24.74 -5.63 16.13
N THR A 140 -23.81 -5.04 16.86
CA THR A 140 -24.13 -3.95 17.79
C THR A 140 -24.55 -2.67 17.07
N GLN A 141 -23.94 -2.32 15.93
CA GLN A 141 -24.37 -1.16 15.12
C GLN A 141 -25.78 -1.33 14.53
N PHE A 142 -26.16 -2.53 14.10
CA PHE A 142 -27.55 -2.80 13.69
C PHE A 142 -28.53 -2.65 14.85
N ASN A 143 -28.16 -3.12 16.04
CA ASN A 143 -29.03 -3.03 17.21
C ASN A 143 -29.07 -1.63 17.85
N SER A 144 -28.12 -0.74 17.53
CA SER A 144 -28.06 0.63 18.07
C SER A 144 -28.50 1.72 17.08
N ARG A 145 -28.67 1.39 15.79
CA ARG A 145 -29.47 2.21 14.87
C ARG A 145 -30.94 1.84 15.05
N GLU A 146 -31.60 2.52 15.98
CA GLU A 146 -33.05 2.70 15.86
C GLU A 146 -33.36 3.33 14.49
N LEU A 147 -34.40 2.80 13.86
CA LEU A 147 -35.04 3.29 12.64
C LEU A 147 -35.66 4.67 12.90
N SER A 148 -34.86 5.71 13.07
CA SER A 148 -35.37 7.07 13.27
C SER A 148 -35.21 7.98 12.06
N GLN A 149 -35.25 7.45 10.84
CA GLN A 149 -35.53 8.22 9.60
C GLN A 149 -36.19 7.31 8.54
N ILE A 150 -37.43 6.90 8.80
CA ILE A 150 -38.44 6.70 7.75
C ILE A 150 -39.70 7.40 8.27
N GLU A 151 -39.76 8.71 8.04
CA GLU A 151 -40.95 9.54 7.88
C GLU A 151 -40.51 10.87 7.26
#